data_AF-A0AAD7IN82-F1
#
_entry.id   AF-A0AAD7IN82-F1
#
_cell.length_a   1.000
_cell.length_b   1.000
_cell.length_c   1.000
_cell.angle_alpha   90.00
_cell.angle_beta   90.00
_cell.angle_gamma   90.00
#
_symmetry.space_group_name_H-M   'P 1'
#
loop_
_entity.id
_entity.type
_entity.pdbx_description
1 polymer ?
#
loop_
_entity_poly.entity_id
_entity_poly.type
_entity_poly.pdbx_seq_one_letter_code
_entity_poly.pdbx_strand_id
1 'polypeptide(L)'
;MTPIPSPIPNPPFANIANVVPPPPQDPPTIDDVIRAKVYAQRALVAELYPDQIDDATIAGALVYQDSILAASSAGAAAPPWFGDAMKQALEPIEKALDDVKQRCRQLNTRLNDIDARFDTNALVNDFYDTELQPHVRRWTPFVAVPFPDGKLPADDLTTPTPLTDANIILQLHHDELQAYCDGYYPQQGYGNGQRQPTTEALCQAIGCAPV
;
A
#
# COMPACT_ATOMS: atom_id res chain seq x y z
N MET A 1 -17.04 -15.50 29.60
CA MET A 1 -17.66 -14.55 30.53
C MET A 1 -18.54 -13.64 29.70
N THR A 2 -19.85 -13.86 29.72
CA THR A 2 -20.81 -12.93 29.10
C THR A 2 -20.81 -11.64 29.92
N PRO A 3 -20.68 -10.45 29.30
CA PRO A 3 -20.79 -9.20 30.03
C PRO A 3 -22.15 -9.15 30.72
N ILE A 4 -22.15 -8.85 32.02
CA ILE A 4 -23.38 -8.60 32.78
C ILE A 4 -24.00 -7.35 32.14
N PRO A 5 -25.23 -7.43 31.59
CA PRO A 5 -25.88 -6.25 31.04
C PRO A 5 -26.02 -5.20 32.14
N SER A 6 -25.61 -3.96 31.84
CA SER A 6 -25.77 -2.85 32.77
C SER A 6 -27.23 -2.73 33.19
N PRO A 7 -27.52 -2.49 34.49
CA PRO A 7 -28.89 -2.36 34.96
C PRO A 7 -29.60 -1.25 34.18
N ILE A 8 -30.81 -1.57 33.69
CA ILE A 8 -31.59 -0.64 32.88
C ILE A 8 -31.90 0.59 33.74
N PRO A 9 -31.54 1.81 33.28
CA PRO A 9 -31.80 3.01 34.04
C PRO A 9 -33.31 3.19 34.26
N ASN A 10 -33.69 3.62 35.45
CA ASN A 10 -35.07 4.03 35.71
C ASN A 10 -35.42 5.25 34.83
N PRO A 11 -36.68 5.38 34.39
CA PRO A 11 -37.09 6.56 33.65
C PRO A 11 -36.84 7.82 34.49
N PRO A 12 -36.37 8.93 33.88
CA PRO A 12 -36.23 10.19 34.60
C PRO A 12 -37.58 10.62 35.19
N PHE A 13 -37.62 11.00 36.47
CA PHE A 13 -38.84 11.34 37.23
C PHE A 13 -39.57 12.62 36.77
N ALA A 14 -39.23 13.15 35.61
CA ALA A 14 -39.90 14.31 35.10
C ALA A 14 -41.33 13.92 34.70
N ASN A 15 -42.26 14.74 35.15
CA ASN A 15 -43.67 14.48 35.03
C ASN A 15 -44.15 14.74 33.60
N ILE A 16 -43.73 13.90 32.64
CA ILE A 16 -44.16 13.95 31.25
C ILE A 16 -45.64 13.54 31.23
N ALA A 17 -46.54 14.51 31.37
CA ALA A 17 -47.98 14.33 31.37
C ALA A 17 -48.52 13.27 32.38
N ASN A 18 -47.96 13.17 33.59
CA ASN A 18 -48.41 12.28 34.68
C ASN A 18 -48.26 10.77 34.45
N VAL A 19 -47.41 10.33 33.50
CA VAL A 19 -47.20 8.90 33.27
C VAL A 19 -45.71 8.56 33.19
N VAL A 20 -45.11 8.30 34.35
CA VAL A 20 -43.81 7.63 34.45
C VAL A 20 -44.03 6.13 34.19
N PRO A 21 -43.33 5.49 33.23
CA PRO A 21 -43.50 4.07 32.98
C PRO A 21 -43.00 3.26 34.19
N PRO A 22 -43.63 2.12 34.51
CA PRO A 22 -43.13 1.23 35.55
C PRO A 22 -41.71 0.74 35.21
N PRO A 23 -40.91 0.35 36.23
CA PRO A 23 -39.63 -0.29 35.99
C PRO A 23 -39.78 -1.49 35.03
N PRO A 24 -38.86 -1.63 34.06
CA PRO A 24 -38.92 -2.71 33.08
C PRO A 24 -38.63 -4.06 33.72
N GLN A 25 -39.10 -5.14 33.09
CA GLN A 25 -38.71 -6.50 33.47
C GLN A 25 -37.27 -6.80 33.05
N ASP A 26 -36.66 -7.81 33.68
CA ASP A 26 -35.34 -8.34 33.32
C ASP A 26 -35.46 -9.83 32.95
N PRO A 27 -35.44 -10.21 31.65
CA PRO A 27 -35.24 -9.36 30.49
C PRO A 27 -36.48 -8.51 30.15
N PRO A 28 -36.32 -7.36 29.43
CA PRO A 28 -37.44 -6.53 29.01
C PRO A 28 -38.43 -7.28 28.12
N THR A 29 -39.71 -7.08 28.40
CA THR A 29 -40.80 -7.59 27.58
C THR A 29 -41.07 -6.71 26.36
N ILE A 30 -41.85 -7.23 25.41
CA ILE A 30 -42.38 -6.42 24.29
C ILE A 30 -43.19 -5.22 24.83
N ASP A 31 -43.90 -5.41 25.94
CA ASP A 31 -44.66 -4.33 26.58
C ASP A 31 -43.74 -3.25 27.17
N ASP A 32 -42.57 -3.61 27.70
CA ASP A 32 -41.56 -2.64 28.15
C ASP A 32 -41.03 -1.81 26.98
N VAL A 33 -40.78 -2.44 25.83
CA VAL A 33 -40.37 -1.75 24.60
C VAL A 33 -41.44 -0.77 24.12
N ILE A 34 -42.72 -1.20 24.09
CA ILE A 34 -43.84 -0.34 23.70
C ILE A 34 -43.97 0.85 24.66
N ARG A 35 -43.91 0.61 25.97
CA ARG A 35 -43.99 1.67 26.98
C ARG A 35 -42.86 2.68 26.84
N ALA A 36 -41.62 2.22 26.64
CA ALA A 36 -40.47 3.09 26.48
C ALA A 36 -40.57 3.97 25.22
N LYS A 37 -41.02 3.40 24.09
CA LYS A 37 -41.28 4.16 22.85
C LYS A 37 -42.38 5.21 23.03
N VAL A 38 -43.50 4.85 23.66
CA VAL A 38 -44.59 5.79 23.93
C VAL A 38 -44.13 6.91 24.88
N TYR A 39 -43.32 6.59 25.88
CA TYR A 39 -42.74 7.56 26.80
C TYR A 39 -41.83 8.57 26.09
N ALA A 40 -40.88 8.10 25.27
CA ALA A 40 -40.01 8.96 24.48
C ALA A 40 -40.79 9.83 23.48
N GLN A 41 -41.80 9.26 22.81
CA GLN A 41 -42.63 10.01 21.88
C GLN A 41 -43.45 11.10 22.59
N ARG A 42 -43.93 10.86 23.81
CA ARG A 42 -44.61 11.89 24.61
C ARG A 42 -43.65 12.99 25.05
N ALA A 43 -42.41 12.65 25.40
CA ALA A 43 -41.38 13.63 25.73
C ALA A 43 -41.11 14.57 24.55
N LEU A 44 -40.96 14.02 23.35
CA LEU A 44 -40.76 14.79 22.10
C LEU A 44 -41.98 15.65 21.74
N VAL A 45 -43.21 15.15 21.93
CA VAL A 45 -44.41 15.95 21.69
C VAL A 45 -44.52 17.11 22.70
N ALA A 46 -44.08 16.91 23.94
CA ALA A 46 -44.05 17.96 24.95
C ALA A 46 -43.04 19.08 24.63
N GLU A 47 -42.03 18.82 23.80
CA GLU A 47 -41.10 19.84 23.26
C GLU A 47 -41.83 20.97 22.53
N LEU A 48 -43.00 20.69 21.93
CA LEU A 48 -43.85 21.69 21.28
C LEU A 48 -44.44 22.71 22.26
N TYR A 49 -44.30 22.46 23.57
CA TYR A 49 -44.74 23.32 24.67
C TYR A 49 -43.57 23.54 25.65
N PRO A 50 -42.61 24.42 25.31
CA PRO A 50 -41.32 24.54 26.01
C PRO A 50 -41.42 24.94 27.49
N ASP A 51 -42.56 25.49 27.93
CA ASP A 51 -42.80 25.80 29.35
C ASP A 51 -43.13 24.55 30.20
N GLN A 52 -43.25 23.37 29.60
CA GLN A 52 -43.72 22.14 30.27
C GLN A 52 -42.66 21.06 30.47
N ILE A 53 -41.54 21.11 29.74
CA ILE A 53 -40.51 20.07 29.79
C ILE A 53 -39.14 20.65 29.42
N ASP A 54 -38.09 20.19 30.08
CA ASP A 54 -36.71 20.59 29.75
C ASP A 54 -36.02 19.58 28.83
N ASP A 55 -35.00 20.04 28.11
CA ASP A 55 -34.22 19.22 27.18
C ASP A 55 -33.58 18.01 27.87
N ALA A 56 -33.22 18.14 29.15
CA ALA A 56 -32.64 17.06 29.96
C ALA A 56 -33.63 15.91 30.14
N THR A 57 -34.92 16.20 30.31
CA THR A 57 -35.97 15.19 30.38
C THR A 57 -36.16 14.48 29.04
N ILE A 58 -36.17 15.24 27.93
CA ILE A 58 -36.31 14.67 26.59
C ILE A 58 -35.14 13.72 26.30
N ALA A 59 -33.92 14.17 26.57
CA ALA A 59 -32.71 13.34 26.44
C ALA A 59 -32.79 12.09 27.31
N GLY A 60 -33.23 12.21 28.57
CA GLY A 60 -33.38 11.07 29.47
C GLY A 60 -34.44 10.06 28.99
N ALA A 61 -35.52 10.50 28.36
CA ALA A 61 -36.54 9.62 27.80
C ALA A 61 -36.04 8.85 26.56
N LEU A 62 -35.23 9.48 25.71
CA LEU A 62 -34.57 8.83 24.57
C LEU A 62 -33.54 7.79 25.04
N VAL A 63 -32.70 8.14 26.01
CA VAL A 63 -31.72 7.20 26.61
C VAL A 63 -32.43 6.00 27.23
N TYR A 64 -33.57 6.21 27.91
CA TYR A 64 -34.38 5.13 28.45
C TYR A 64 -34.91 4.20 27.35
N GLN A 65 -35.48 4.74 26.26
CA GLN A 65 -35.92 3.96 25.11
C GLN A 65 -34.78 3.11 24.52
N ASP A 66 -33.62 3.71 24.28
CA ASP A 66 -32.48 3.02 23.68
C ASP A 66 -31.95 1.92 24.59
N SER A 67 -31.93 2.13 25.91
CA SER A 67 -31.50 1.12 26.89
C SER A 67 -32.41 -0.10 26.91
N ILE A 68 -33.73 0.09 26.77
CA ILE A 68 -34.71 -0.99 26.71
C ILE A 68 -34.57 -1.77 25.40
N LEU A 69 -34.37 -1.08 24.27
CA LEU A 69 -34.15 -1.72 22.98
C LEU A 69 -32.86 -2.55 22.97
N ALA A 70 -31.76 -2.01 23.52
CA ALA A 70 -30.51 -2.73 23.69
C ALA A 70 -30.66 -3.98 24.57
N ALA A 71 -31.35 -3.86 25.71
CA ALA A 71 -31.58 -4.98 26.60
C ALA A 71 -32.54 -6.03 26.01
N SER A 72 -33.56 -5.62 25.24
CA SER A 72 -34.49 -6.56 24.56
C SER A 72 -33.84 -7.33 23.41
N SER A 73 -32.82 -6.74 22.77
CA SER A 73 -32.09 -7.37 21.65
C SER A 73 -30.95 -8.28 22.11
N ALA A 74 -30.49 -8.16 23.37
CA ALA A 74 -29.40 -8.96 23.92
C ALA A 74 -29.71 -10.47 24.02
N GLY A 75 -30.98 -10.88 23.89
CA GLY A 75 -31.42 -12.27 23.93
C GLY A 75 -32.20 -12.78 22.71
N ALA A 76 -32.46 -11.92 21.71
CA ALA A 76 -33.24 -12.32 20.53
C ALA A 76 -32.33 -13.00 19.49
N ALA A 77 -32.59 -14.27 19.20
CA ALA A 77 -31.99 -14.93 18.05
C ALA A 77 -32.30 -14.11 16.78
N ALA A 78 -31.28 -13.84 15.97
CA ALA A 78 -31.46 -13.09 14.73
C ALA A 78 -32.58 -13.73 13.89
N PRO A 79 -33.43 -12.94 13.21
CA PRO A 79 -34.49 -13.48 12.37
C PRO A 79 -33.93 -14.48 11.34
N PRO A 80 -34.67 -15.55 10.98
CA PRO A 80 -34.16 -16.57 10.06
C PRO A 80 -33.66 -16.02 8.71
N TRP A 81 -34.23 -14.90 8.25
CA TRP A 81 -33.84 -14.23 7.00
C TRP A 81 -32.54 -13.42 7.11
N PHE A 82 -32.10 -13.06 8.32
CA PHE A 82 -30.98 -12.14 8.54
C PHE A 82 -29.65 -12.76 8.09
N GLY A 83 -29.46 -14.07 8.33
CA GLY A 83 -28.26 -14.78 7.87
C GLY A 83 -28.13 -14.76 6.35
N ASP A 84 -29.23 -15.03 5.65
CA ASP A 84 -29.27 -15.01 4.18
C ASP A 84 -29.04 -13.60 3.63
N ALA A 85 -29.67 -12.58 4.24
CA ALA A 85 -29.49 -11.19 3.86
C ALA A 85 -28.04 -10.71 4.07
N MET A 86 -27.42 -11.07 5.20
CA MET A 86 -26.01 -10.77 5.47
C MET A 86 -25.08 -11.46 4.47
N LYS A 87 -25.34 -12.73 4.15
CA LYS A 87 -24.57 -13.46 3.15
C LYS A 87 -24.65 -12.80 1.77
N GLN A 88 -25.86 -12.42 1.34
CA GLN A 88 -26.07 -11.71 0.08
C GLN A 88 -25.38 -10.33 0.07
N ALA A 89 -25.39 -9.62 1.20
CA ALA A 89 -24.73 -8.33 1.33
C ALA A 89 -23.19 -8.44 1.31
N LEU A 90 -22.64 -9.55 1.80
CA LEU A 90 -21.19 -9.79 1.85
C LEU A 90 -20.62 -10.38 0.56
N GLU A 91 -21.43 -11.07 -0.25
CA GLU A 91 -20.99 -11.71 -1.50
C GLU A 91 -20.25 -10.76 -2.48
N PRO A 92 -20.69 -9.50 -2.70
CA PRO A 92 -19.95 -8.56 -3.55
C PRO A 92 -18.57 -8.19 -2.99
N ILE A 93 -18.45 -8.13 -1.66
CA ILE A 93 -17.19 -7.80 -0.98
C ILE A 93 -16.21 -8.96 -1.11
N GLU A 94 -16.70 -10.20 -0.95
CA GLU A 94 -15.89 -11.40 -1.19
C GLU A 94 -15.36 -11.45 -2.62
N LYS A 95 -16.23 -11.19 -3.61
CA LYS A 95 -15.83 -11.11 -5.03
C LYS A 95 -14.79 -10.01 -5.28
N ALA A 96 -14.98 -8.82 -4.70
CA ALA A 96 -14.03 -7.73 -4.83
C ALA A 96 -12.66 -8.09 -4.24
N LEU A 97 -12.63 -8.77 -3.10
CA LEU A 97 -11.39 -9.21 -2.45
C LEU A 97 -10.63 -10.22 -3.32
N ASP A 98 -11.34 -11.14 -3.96
CA ASP A 98 -10.72 -12.14 -4.84
C ASP A 98 -10.18 -11.52 -6.15
N ASP A 99 -10.89 -10.56 -6.73
CA ASP A 99 -10.38 -9.78 -7.87
C ASP A 99 -9.09 -9.02 -7.51
N VAL A 100 -9.05 -8.39 -6.33
CA VAL A 100 -7.84 -7.72 -5.85
C VAL A 100 -6.68 -8.70 -5.70
N LYS A 101 -6.89 -9.87 -5.10
CA LYS A 101 -5.85 -10.91 -4.99
C LYS A 101 -5.34 -11.36 -6.36
N GLN A 102 -6.23 -11.54 -7.33
CA GLN A 102 -5.86 -11.92 -8.68
C GLN A 102 -5.00 -10.86 -9.35
N ARG A 103 -5.37 -9.58 -9.23
CA ARG A 103 -4.60 -8.46 -9.77
C ARG A 103 -3.21 -8.36 -9.13
N CYS A 104 -3.11 -8.56 -7.81
CA CYS A 104 -1.80 -8.59 -7.13
C CYS A 104 -0.91 -9.71 -7.66
N ARG A 105 -1.44 -10.92 -7.88
CA ARG A 105 -0.68 -12.02 -8.47
C ARG A 105 -0.19 -11.68 -9.87
N GLN A 106 -1.06 -11.10 -10.71
CA GLN A 106 -0.70 -10.68 -12.07
C GLN A 106 0.40 -9.60 -12.07
N LEU A 107 0.31 -8.62 -11.17
CA LEU A 107 1.36 -7.61 -11.02
C LEU A 107 2.68 -8.23 -10.60
N ASN A 108 2.67 -9.18 -9.67
CA ASN A 108 3.88 -9.86 -9.23
C ASN A 108 4.53 -10.66 -10.37
N THR A 109 3.73 -11.37 -11.19
CA THR A 109 4.25 -12.04 -12.39
C THR A 109 4.85 -11.05 -13.37
N ARG A 110 4.19 -9.91 -13.62
CA ARG A 110 4.72 -8.87 -14.52
C ARG A 110 6.01 -8.25 -14.00
N LEU A 111 6.15 -8.05 -12.69
CA LEU A 111 7.38 -7.57 -12.09
C LEU A 111 8.50 -8.59 -12.27
N ASN A 112 8.24 -9.87 -12.02
CA ASN A 112 9.24 -10.92 -12.29
C ASN A 112 9.67 -10.98 -13.76
N ASP A 113 8.73 -10.80 -14.69
CA ASP A 113 9.04 -10.75 -16.14
C ASP A 113 9.87 -9.52 -16.50
N ILE A 114 9.60 -8.37 -15.86
CA ILE A 114 10.37 -7.14 -16.03
C ILE A 114 11.77 -7.34 -15.47
N ASP A 115 11.90 -7.88 -14.26
CA ASP A 115 13.20 -8.18 -13.64
C ASP A 115 14.01 -9.14 -14.53
N ALA A 116 13.39 -10.19 -15.07
CA ALA A 116 14.05 -11.11 -15.99
C ALA A 116 14.51 -10.45 -17.31
N ARG A 117 13.84 -9.38 -17.77
CA ARG A 117 14.23 -8.62 -18.96
C ARG A 117 15.33 -7.60 -18.69
N PHE A 118 15.29 -6.96 -17.52
CA PHE A 118 16.32 -6.02 -17.07
C PHE A 118 17.53 -6.71 -16.45
N ASP A 119 17.46 -8.03 -16.27
CA ASP A 119 18.63 -8.92 -16.22
C ASP A 119 19.34 -9.01 -17.60
N THR A 120 19.39 -7.88 -18.32
CA THR A 120 20.19 -7.59 -19.51
C THR A 120 21.68 -7.89 -19.32
N ASN A 121 22.16 -8.07 -18.08
CA ASN A 121 23.46 -8.68 -17.83
C ASN A 121 23.53 -10.08 -18.42
N ALA A 122 22.48 -10.90 -18.33
CA ALA A 122 22.47 -12.25 -18.90
C ALA A 122 22.52 -12.27 -20.43
N LEU A 123 21.84 -11.35 -21.13
CA LEU A 123 21.89 -11.25 -22.59
C LEU A 123 23.21 -10.67 -23.12
N VAL A 124 23.76 -9.67 -22.43
CA VAL A 124 25.09 -9.15 -22.74
C VAL A 124 26.14 -10.24 -22.48
N ASN A 125 26.05 -10.98 -21.37
CA ASN A 125 26.95 -12.10 -21.10
C ASN A 125 26.83 -13.23 -22.11
N ASP A 126 25.62 -13.63 -22.51
CA ASP A 126 25.44 -14.73 -23.47
C ASP A 126 26.03 -14.36 -24.84
N PHE A 127 25.88 -13.10 -25.28
CA PHE A 127 26.51 -12.58 -26.49
C PHE A 127 28.05 -12.58 -26.40
N TYR A 128 28.62 -12.15 -25.26
CA TYR A 128 30.07 -12.14 -25.07
C TYR A 128 30.68 -13.54 -24.85
N ASP A 129 29.98 -14.48 -24.20
CA ASP A 129 30.45 -15.85 -23.98
C ASP A 129 30.38 -16.72 -25.25
N THR A 130 29.36 -16.53 -26.11
CA THR A 130 29.22 -17.35 -27.33
C THR A 130 30.04 -16.87 -28.52
N GLU A 131 30.23 -15.57 -28.70
CA GLU A 131 30.96 -15.07 -29.88
C GLU A 131 32.45 -14.80 -29.64
N LEU A 132 32.90 -14.53 -28.40
CA LEU A 132 34.25 -14.00 -28.20
C LEU A 132 35.29 -14.96 -27.60
N GLN A 133 34.99 -15.96 -26.75
CA GLN A 133 36.07 -16.85 -26.23
C GLN A 133 35.64 -18.27 -25.78
N PRO A 134 36.08 -19.36 -26.47
CA PRO A 134 35.86 -20.72 -25.98
C PRO A 134 36.78 -21.19 -24.82
N HIS A 135 37.67 -20.34 -24.27
CA HIS A 135 38.76 -20.80 -23.38
C HIS A 135 38.84 -20.15 -21.98
N VAL A 136 37.92 -19.27 -21.57
CA VAL A 136 38.08 -18.50 -20.32
C VAL A 136 36.93 -18.77 -19.34
N ARG A 137 36.93 -19.98 -18.76
CA ARG A 137 35.88 -20.51 -17.86
C ARG A 137 35.89 -19.94 -16.42
N ARG A 138 36.20 -18.66 -16.21
CA ARG A 138 36.24 -18.13 -14.82
C ARG A 138 36.23 -16.63 -14.66
N TRP A 139 35.35 -15.90 -15.33
CA TRP A 139 35.36 -14.44 -15.20
C TRP A 139 33.97 -13.89 -14.91
N THR A 140 33.93 -13.03 -13.91
CA THR A 140 32.80 -12.17 -13.57
C THR A 140 32.27 -11.54 -14.86
N PRO A 141 30.96 -11.54 -15.07
CA PRO A 141 30.39 -10.92 -16.26
C PRO A 141 30.85 -9.47 -16.39
N PHE A 142 31.39 -9.10 -17.55
CA PHE A 142 31.81 -7.73 -17.82
C PHE A 142 30.56 -6.87 -17.96
N VAL A 143 30.31 -6.04 -16.95
CA VAL A 143 29.21 -5.07 -16.97
C VAL A 143 29.71 -3.82 -17.70
N ALA A 144 29.05 -3.47 -18.81
CA ALA A 144 29.32 -2.21 -19.48
C ALA A 144 28.94 -1.05 -18.54
N VAL A 145 29.93 -0.22 -18.20
CA VAL A 145 29.70 0.97 -17.37
C VAL A 145 29.14 2.07 -18.30
N PRO A 146 27.92 2.58 -18.07
CA PRO A 146 27.38 3.68 -18.88
C PRO A 146 28.13 4.98 -18.58
N PHE A 147 28.14 5.88 -19.56
CA PHE A 147 28.59 7.26 -19.36
C PHE A 147 27.67 8.02 -18.38
N PRO A 148 28.10 9.19 -17.85
CA PRO A 148 27.26 10.00 -16.95
C PRO A 148 25.91 10.44 -17.56
N ASP A 149 25.78 10.45 -18.89
CA ASP A 149 24.53 10.75 -19.59
C ASP A 149 23.61 9.52 -19.76
N GLY A 150 24.03 8.36 -19.26
CA GLY A 150 23.30 7.10 -19.31
C GLY A 150 23.46 6.30 -20.61
N LYS A 151 24.21 6.81 -21.59
CA LYS A 151 24.48 6.08 -22.83
C LYS A 151 25.58 5.04 -22.62
N LEU A 152 25.50 3.93 -23.36
CA LEU A 152 26.59 2.96 -23.35
C LEU A 152 27.71 3.44 -24.28
N PRO A 153 28.99 3.19 -23.93
CA PRO A 153 30.11 3.48 -24.82
C PRO A 153 30.02 2.80 -26.19
N ALA A 154 29.19 1.75 -26.32
CA ALA A 154 28.96 1.01 -27.56
C ALA A 154 27.81 1.58 -28.44
N ASP A 155 26.99 2.51 -27.94
CA ASP A 155 25.81 3.01 -28.66
C ASP A 155 26.15 4.06 -29.74
N ASP A 156 27.36 4.65 -29.69
CA ASP A 156 27.86 5.61 -30.66
C ASP A 156 28.93 4.94 -31.54
N LEU A 157 28.51 4.35 -32.66
CA LEU A 157 29.29 3.46 -33.55
C LEU A 157 30.47 4.13 -34.29
N THR A 158 31.08 5.19 -33.75
CA THR A 158 32.29 5.85 -34.31
C THR A 158 33.57 5.59 -33.53
N THR A 159 33.65 4.47 -32.81
CA THR A 159 34.80 3.85 -32.09
C THR A 159 35.04 4.33 -30.66
N PRO A 160 34.97 3.39 -29.70
CA PRO A 160 36.22 2.73 -29.31
C PRO A 160 36.10 1.21 -29.08
N THR A 161 37.25 0.52 -29.12
CA THR A 161 37.38 -0.93 -28.84
C THR A 161 36.72 -1.28 -27.50
N PRO A 162 35.76 -2.24 -27.47
CA PRO A 162 35.08 -2.62 -26.23
C PRO A 162 36.07 -2.99 -25.11
N LEU A 163 35.92 -2.37 -23.94
CA LEU A 163 36.74 -2.64 -22.75
C LEU A 163 36.28 -3.93 -22.07
N THR A 164 36.67 -5.07 -22.63
CA THR A 164 36.32 -6.40 -22.10
C THR A 164 37.35 -6.98 -21.15
N ASP A 165 38.43 -6.27 -20.83
CA ASP A 165 39.47 -6.68 -19.86
C ASP A 165 40.36 -5.47 -19.49
N ALA A 166 40.99 -5.51 -18.31
CA ALA A 166 41.95 -4.50 -17.88
C ALA A 166 43.17 -4.40 -18.81
N ASN A 167 43.59 -5.50 -19.47
CA ASN A 167 44.70 -5.43 -20.44
C ASN A 167 44.32 -4.66 -21.71
N ILE A 168 43.03 -4.59 -22.08
CA ILE A 168 42.59 -3.81 -23.24
C ILE A 168 42.81 -2.33 -22.97
N ILE A 169 42.59 -1.86 -21.74
CA ILE A 169 42.83 -0.47 -21.33
C ILE A 169 44.29 -0.07 -21.57
N LEU A 170 45.23 -0.98 -21.30
CA LEU A 170 46.66 -0.77 -21.51
C LEU A 170 47.06 -0.78 -23.00
N GLN A 171 46.21 -1.34 -23.86
CA GLN A 171 46.44 -1.48 -25.30
C GLN A 171 45.68 -0.44 -26.12
N LEU A 172 44.84 0.39 -25.50
CA LEU A 172 44.11 1.44 -26.19
C LEU A 172 45.07 2.41 -26.89
N HIS A 173 44.76 2.73 -28.13
CA HIS A 173 45.42 3.85 -28.80
C HIS A 173 45.06 5.16 -28.11
N HIS A 174 45.93 6.16 -28.25
CA HIS A 174 45.73 7.47 -27.63
C HIS A 174 44.35 8.07 -27.97
N ASP A 175 43.90 7.92 -29.21
CA ASP A 175 42.61 8.42 -29.68
C ASP A 175 41.42 7.69 -29.03
N GLU A 176 41.54 6.39 -28.78
CA GLU A 176 40.50 5.59 -28.10
C GLU A 176 40.45 5.90 -26.60
N LEU A 177 41.62 6.02 -25.97
CA LEU A 177 41.75 6.43 -24.57
C LEU A 177 41.19 7.84 -24.36
N GLN A 178 41.41 8.73 -25.32
CA GLN A 178 40.87 10.08 -25.36
C GLN A 178 39.34 10.05 -25.47
N ALA A 179 38.78 9.28 -26.40
CA ALA A 179 37.33 9.14 -26.57
C ALA A 179 36.63 8.60 -25.31
N TYR A 180 37.22 7.57 -24.67
CA TYR A 180 36.72 7.05 -23.40
C TYR A 180 36.79 8.07 -22.27
N CYS A 181 37.93 8.78 -22.12
CA CYS A 181 38.07 9.82 -21.11
C CYS A 181 37.09 10.98 -21.32
N ASP A 182 36.82 11.38 -22.57
CA ASP A 182 35.85 12.43 -22.89
C ASP A 182 34.42 12.02 -22.53
N GLY A 183 34.06 10.75 -22.76
CA GLY A 183 32.75 10.20 -22.38
C GLY A 183 32.55 10.13 -20.86
N TYR A 184 33.53 9.65 -20.09
CA TYR A 184 33.42 9.53 -18.63
C TYR A 184 33.65 10.85 -17.89
N TYR A 185 34.43 11.76 -18.46
CA TYR A 185 34.79 13.04 -17.84
C TYR A 185 34.53 14.25 -18.76
N PRO A 186 33.29 14.48 -19.19
CA PRO A 186 32.97 15.53 -20.17
C PRO A 186 33.29 16.94 -19.66
N GLN A 187 33.35 17.14 -18.35
CA GLN A 187 33.67 18.43 -17.72
C GLN A 187 35.17 18.69 -17.56
N GLN A 188 36.02 17.67 -17.71
CA GLN A 188 37.47 17.80 -17.50
C GLN A 188 38.24 18.24 -18.75
N GLY A 189 37.56 18.32 -19.91
CA GLY A 189 38.08 18.96 -21.12
C GLY A 189 39.29 18.25 -21.73
N TYR A 190 39.33 16.91 -21.67
CA TYR A 190 40.41 16.13 -22.29
C TYR A 190 40.48 16.42 -23.79
N GLY A 191 39.35 16.56 -24.49
CA GLY A 191 39.30 16.86 -25.93
C GLY A 191 39.82 18.24 -26.37
N ASN A 192 40.09 19.15 -25.43
CA ASN A 192 40.58 20.51 -25.72
C ASN A 192 42.08 20.70 -25.38
N GLY A 193 42.82 19.62 -25.12
CA GLY A 193 44.26 19.66 -24.82
C GLY A 193 44.62 20.22 -23.44
N GLN A 194 43.64 20.37 -22.53
CA GLN A 194 43.87 20.88 -21.17
C GLN A 194 44.39 19.81 -20.21
N ARG A 195 44.09 18.54 -20.49
CA ARG A 195 44.60 17.37 -19.76
C ARG A 195 44.90 16.25 -20.74
N GLN A 196 45.99 15.52 -20.49
CA GLN A 196 46.29 14.30 -21.24
C GLN A 196 45.46 13.14 -20.68
N PRO A 197 44.79 12.35 -21.53
CA PRO A 197 44.04 11.19 -21.09
C PRO A 197 45.03 10.14 -20.55
N THR A 198 44.72 9.56 -19.39
CA THR A 198 45.56 8.53 -18.76
C THR A 198 44.76 7.26 -18.55
N THR A 199 45.43 6.12 -18.65
CA THR A 199 44.85 4.81 -18.33
C THR A 199 44.36 4.76 -16.88
N GLU A 200 45.05 5.43 -15.96
CA GLU A 200 44.63 5.59 -14.56
C GLU A 200 43.26 6.28 -14.42
N ALA A 201 43.03 7.38 -15.16
CA ALA A 201 41.75 8.10 -15.12
C ALA A 201 40.62 7.20 -15.65
N LEU A 202 40.88 6.47 -16.74
CA LEU A 202 39.91 5.54 -17.29
C LEU A 202 39.61 4.37 -16.32
N CYS A 203 40.64 3.76 -15.72
CA CYS A 203 40.48 2.70 -14.72
C CYS A 203 39.63 3.18 -13.53
N GLN A 204 39.87 4.41 -13.06
CA GLN A 204 39.09 5.00 -11.98
C GLN A 204 37.62 5.19 -12.35
N ALA A 205 37.31 5.61 -13.58
CA ALA A 205 35.94 5.82 -14.04
C ALA A 205 35.11 4.52 -14.06
N ILE A 206 35.73 3.41 -14.47
CA ILE A 206 35.06 2.11 -14.63
C ILE A 206 35.20 1.21 -13.40
N GLY A 207 35.86 1.67 -12.33
CA GLY A 207 36.01 0.95 -11.07
C GLY A 207 37.08 -0.15 -11.08
N CYS A 208 38.05 -0.09 -11.98
CA CYS A 208 39.21 -0.99 -12.01
C CYS A 208 40.36 -0.42 -11.16
N ALA A 209 41.16 -1.29 -10.54
CA ALA A 209 42.40 -0.89 -9.89
C ALA A 209 43.45 -0.52 -10.97
N PRO A 210 44.20 0.58 -10.82
CA PRO A 210 45.34 0.86 -11.70
C PRO A 210 46.38 -0.26 -11.52
N VAL A 211 46.83 -0.84 -12.64
CA VAL A 211 47.86 -1.88 -12.69
C VAL A 211 49.24 -1.25 -12.79
#